data_AF-A0A926XE91-F1
#
_entry.id   AF-A0A926XE91-F1
#
_cell.length_a   1.000
_cell.length_b   1.000
_cell.length_c   1.000
_cell.angle_alpha   90.00
_cell.angle_beta   90.00
_cell.angle_gamma   90.00
#
_symmetry.space_group_name_H-M   'P 1'
#
loop_
_entity.id
_entity.type
_entity.pdbx_description
1 polymer ?
#
loop_
_entity_poly.entity_id
_entity_poly.type
_entity_poly.pdbx_seq_one_letter_code
_entity_poly.pdbx_strand_id
1 'polypeptide(L)'
;MKLTNWIKILPAFLAIAFVVPAQRTQAQTTTVAVPQPTQTVVPTPTKAPDGTPTYGAEYAYDQYMRLGYAATQRKDYPAALSYFRSALAERPTDRYATLAYWNITDYLKGQDPPPASAPAATNYDKYMRVGYEASKKGDYHTALINFQRALKQRPGDYYASQALRNVQTYVNRGQGLSRR
;
A
#
# COMPACT_ATOMS: atom_id res chain seq x y z
N MET A 1 18.17 -51.04 -52.63
CA MET A 1 17.93 -50.48 -53.98
C MET A 1 18.53 -49.07 -53.98
N LYS A 2 19.78 -48.91 -54.40
CA LYS A 2 20.25 -48.40 -55.71
C LYS A 2 19.53 -47.10 -56.18
N LEU A 3 20.32 -46.01 -56.13
CA LEU A 3 20.42 -44.76 -56.91
C LEU A 3 19.29 -44.44 -57.91
N THR A 4 18.94 -43.17 -58.22
CA THR A 4 19.72 -42.32 -59.17
C THR A 4 19.14 -40.88 -59.33
N ASN A 5 20.06 -39.89 -59.35
CA ASN A 5 20.16 -38.55 -59.99
C ASN A 5 19.09 -37.44 -59.82
N TRP A 6 19.42 -36.21 -59.39
CA TRP A 6 20.31 -35.14 -59.92
C TRP A 6 19.77 -34.40 -61.16
N ILE A 7 19.32 -33.14 -60.97
CA ILE A 7 19.46 -32.04 -61.95
C ILE A 7 19.76 -30.73 -61.20
N LYS A 8 20.91 -30.14 -61.51
CA LYS A 8 21.30 -28.75 -61.22
C LYS A 8 20.79 -27.86 -62.34
N ILE A 9 20.10 -26.75 -62.05
CA ILE A 9 20.08 -25.57 -62.94
C ILE A 9 19.99 -24.30 -62.06
N LEU A 10 21.09 -23.57 -61.95
CA LEU A 10 21.08 -22.13 -61.74
C LEU A 10 20.86 -21.46 -63.10
N PRO A 11 20.07 -20.38 -63.16
CA PRO A 11 20.46 -19.27 -64.03
C PRO A 11 20.50 -17.95 -63.26
N ALA A 12 21.51 -17.18 -63.62
CA ALA A 12 21.78 -15.85 -63.13
C ALA A 12 20.97 -14.78 -63.91
N PHE A 13 20.86 -13.61 -63.26
CA PHE A 13 20.53 -12.28 -63.79
C PHE A 13 19.13 -12.00 -64.35
N LEU A 14 18.39 -11.15 -63.62
CA LEU A 14 18.02 -9.84 -64.16
C LEU A 14 17.76 -8.85 -63.01
N ALA A 15 18.66 -7.89 -62.85
CA ALA A 15 18.43 -6.72 -62.00
C ALA A 15 17.48 -5.77 -62.75
N ILE A 16 16.23 -5.68 -62.32
CA ILE A 16 15.35 -4.58 -62.70
C ILE A 16 15.46 -3.54 -61.58
N ALA A 17 16.24 -2.48 -61.84
CA ALA A 17 16.24 -1.29 -61.02
C ALA A 17 14.92 -0.54 -61.25
N PHE A 18 13.92 -0.79 -60.41
CA PHE A 18 12.81 0.15 -60.25
C PHE A 18 13.33 1.35 -59.46
N VAL A 19 13.54 2.45 -60.17
CA VAL A 19 13.66 3.79 -59.59
C VAL A 19 12.32 4.10 -58.94
N VAL A 20 12.24 3.90 -57.62
CA VAL A 20 11.15 4.42 -56.80
C VAL A 20 11.33 5.94 -56.73
N PRO A 21 10.36 6.77 -57.13
CA PRO A 21 10.43 8.20 -56.88
C PRO A 21 10.44 8.40 -55.36
N ALA A 22 11.47 9.07 -54.87
CA ALA A 22 11.60 9.45 -53.46
C ALA A 22 10.42 10.34 -53.05
N GLN A 23 9.35 9.71 -52.56
CA GLN A 23 8.37 10.40 -51.75
C GLN A 23 9.11 10.83 -50.50
N ARG A 24 9.25 12.14 -50.32
CA ARG A 24 9.71 12.75 -49.07
C ARG A 24 8.87 12.16 -47.95
N THR A 25 9.44 11.19 -47.26
CA THR A 25 8.93 10.72 -45.98
C THR A 25 9.07 11.92 -45.06
N GLN A 26 7.96 12.53 -44.71
CA GLN A 26 7.95 13.45 -43.58
C GLN A 26 8.39 12.60 -42.39
N ALA A 27 9.63 12.83 -41.93
CA ALA A 27 10.09 12.34 -40.66
C ALA A 27 9.15 12.93 -39.62
N GLN A 28 8.13 12.17 -39.23
CA GLN A 28 7.45 12.39 -37.98
C GLN A 28 8.50 12.11 -36.91
N THR A 29 9.19 13.15 -36.48
CA THR A 29 9.88 13.16 -35.20
C THR A 29 8.83 12.96 -34.13
N THR A 30 8.52 11.69 -33.86
CA THR A 30 8.00 11.26 -32.57
C THR A 30 9.17 11.44 -31.61
N THR A 31 9.29 12.64 -31.07
CA THR A 31 10.07 12.88 -29.87
C THR A 31 9.50 11.94 -28.80
N VAL A 32 10.24 10.88 -28.49
CA VAL A 32 9.98 10.05 -27.31
C VAL A 32 10.21 10.96 -26.12
N ALA A 33 9.15 11.60 -25.64
CA ALA A 33 9.16 12.27 -24.36
C ALA A 33 9.42 11.20 -23.30
N VAL A 34 10.58 11.29 -22.65
CA VAL A 34 10.85 10.60 -21.39
C VAL A 34 9.68 10.92 -20.46
N PRO A 35 8.92 9.94 -19.96
CA PRO A 35 7.84 10.24 -19.03
C PRO A 35 8.46 10.80 -17.74
N GLN A 36 8.31 12.11 -17.55
CA GLN A 36 8.44 12.74 -16.24
C GLN A 36 7.53 11.98 -15.26
N PRO A 37 7.97 11.68 -14.02
CA PRO A 37 7.10 11.10 -13.02
C PRO A 37 5.94 12.08 -12.80
N THR A 38 4.77 11.71 -13.31
CA THR A 38 3.55 12.48 -13.14
C THR A 38 3.25 12.52 -11.66
N GLN A 39 3.23 13.72 -11.09
CA GLN A 39 2.71 13.93 -9.75
C GLN A 39 1.27 13.43 -9.75
N THR A 40 1.01 12.34 -9.04
CA THR A 40 -0.33 11.76 -8.92
C THR A 40 -1.22 12.79 -8.23
N VAL A 41 -2.00 13.52 -9.03
CA VAL A 41 -3.03 14.42 -8.53
C VAL A 41 -4.01 13.58 -7.71
N VAL A 42 -4.04 13.81 -6.40
CA VAL A 42 -5.04 13.22 -5.50
C VAL A 42 -6.40 13.80 -5.93
N PRO A 43 -7.37 12.98 -6.38
CA PRO A 43 -8.69 13.51 -6.70
C PRO A 43 -9.38 13.92 -5.40
N THR A 44 -9.68 15.22 -5.27
CA THR A 44 -10.52 15.75 -4.19
C THR A 44 -11.94 15.20 -4.33
N PRO A 45 -12.55 14.62 -3.29
CA PRO A 45 -13.91 14.08 -3.39
C PRO A 45 -14.93 15.22 -3.57
N THR A 46 -15.71 15.17 -4.65
CA THR A 46 -16.90 16.01 -4.83
C THR A 46 -18.05 15.42 -4.01
N LYS A 47 -18.44 16.11 -2.94
CA LYS A 47 -19.62 15.77 -2.13
C LYS A 47 -20.89 16.11 -2.90
N ALA A 48 -21.74 15.12 -3.17
CA ALA A 48 -23.09 15.36 -3.71
C ALA A 48 -23.99 16.04 -2.65
N PRO A 49 -24.86 16.99 -3.03
CA PRO A 49 -25.60 17.85 -2.10
C PRO A 49 -26.84 17.24 -1.41
N ASP A 50 -27.27 16.01 -1.72
CA ASP A 50 -28.61 15.51 -1.36
C ASP A 50 -28.66 14.24 -0.48
N GLY A 51 -27.50 13.71 -0.05
CA GLY A 51 -27.44 12.74 1.06
C GLY A 51 -28.08 11.36 0.82
N THR A 52 -28.43 10.99 -0.42
CA THR A 52 -28.90 9.64 -0.73
C THR A 52 -27.72 8.71 -1.02
N PRO A 53 -27.59 7.54 -0.35
CA PRO A 53 -26.57 6.55 -0.72
C PRO A 53 -26.99 5.92 -2.05
N THR A 54 -26.36 6.33 -3.15
CA THR A 54 -26.48 5.58 -4.39
C THR A 54 -25.71 4.27 -4.22
N TYR A 55 -26.36 3.14 -4.51
CA TYR A 55 -25.74 1.80 -4.53
C TYR A 55 -24.55 1.67 -5.53
N GLY A 56 -24.16 2.78 -6.19
CA GLY A 56 -23.02 2.88 -7.11
C GLY A 56 -21.97 3.94 -6.75
N ALA A 57 -22.09 4.66 -5.62
CA ALA A 57 -21.03 5.56 -5.16
C ALA A 57 -20.04 4.78 -4.28
N GLU A 58 -18.88 4.43 -4.83
CA GLU A 58 -17.75 3.97 -4.04
C GLU A 58 -17.30 5.11 -3.12
N TYR A 59 -17.29 4.90 -1.80
CA TYR A 59 -16.77 5.90 -0.88
C TYR A 59 -15.26 6.09 -1.12
N ALA A 60 -14.75 7.32 -0.96
CA ALA A 60 -13.32 7.62 -1.11
C ALA A 60 -12.43 6.65 -0.31
N TYR A 61 -12.86 6.29 0.91
CA TYR A 61 -12.23 5.24 1.71
C TYR A 61 -12.14 3.89 0.99
N ASP A 62 -13.24 3.37 0.44
CA ASP A 62 -13.29 2.05 -0.22
C ASP A 62 -12.38 2.06 -1.45
N GLN A 63 -12.41 3.16 -2.21
CA GLN A 63 -11.53 3.37 -3.35
C GLN A 63 -10.05 3.33 -2.94
N TYR A 64 -9.66 4.08 -1.89
CA TYR A 64 -8.28 4.08 -1.41
C TYR A 64 -7.84 2.72 -0.90
N MET A 65 -8.70 2.00 -0.18
CA MET A 65 -8.40 0.65 0.28
C MET A 65 -8.17 -0.30 -0.91
N ARG A 66 -9.05 -0.29 -1.91
CA ARG A 66 -8.91 -1.12 -3.12
C ARG A 66 -7.62 -0.80 -3.89
N LEU A 67 -7.33 0.49 -4.10
CA LEU A 67 -6.11 0.95 -4.78
C LEU A 67 -4.85 0.54 -4.00
N GLY A 68 -4.87 0.65 -2.68
CA GLY A 68 -3.78 0.23 -1.80
C GLY A 68 -3.48 -1.26 -1.91
N TYR A 69 -4.51 -2.11 -1.85
CA TYR A 69 -4.33 -3.55 -2.04
C TYR A 69 -3.87 -3.89 -3.46
N ALA A 70 -4.43 -3.26 -4.51
CA ALA A 70 -4.00 -3.47 -5.88
C ALA A 70 -2.54 -3.05 -6.12
N ALA A 71 -2.08 -1.96 -5.48
CA ALA A 71 -0.68 -1.56 -5.50
C ALA A 71 0.22 -2.57 -4.76
N THR A 72 -0.24 -3.10 -3.61
CA THR A 72 0.47 -4.14 -2.86
C THR A 72 0.66 -5.42 -3.69
N GLN A 73 -0.37 -5.88 -4.40
CA GLN A 73 -0.29 -7.05 -5.29
C GLN A 73 0.71 -6.84 -6.44
N ARG A 74 0.82 -5.60 -6.93
CA ARG A 74 1.81 -5.20 -7.95
C ARG A 74 3.20 -4.97 -7.37
N LYS A 75 3.38 -5.14 -6.06
CA LYS A 75 4.62 -4.82 -5.30
C LYS A 75 5.02 -3.34 -5.39
N ASP A 76 4.08 -2.46 -5.70
CA ASP A 76 4.24 -1.01 -5.65
C ASP A 76 3.92 -0.52 -4.23
N TYR A 77 4.83 -0.82 -3.32
CA TYR A 77 4.69 -0.52 -1.90
C TYR A 77 4.65 0.98 -1.58
N PRO A 78 5.44 1.86 -2.26
CA PRO A 78 5.29 3.30 -2.08
C PRO A 78 3.89 3.81 -2.44
N ALA A 79 3.30 3.35 -3.56
CA ALA A 79 1.93 3.73 -3.90
C ALA A 79 0.91 3.15 -2.90
N ALA A 80 1.08 1.89 -2.50
CA ALA A 80 0.22 1.26 -1.49
C ALA A 80 0.20 2.04 -0.17
N LEU A 81 1.37 2.46 0.31
CA LEU A 81 1.51 3.27 1.52
C LEU A 81 0.74 4.59 1.40
N SER A 82 0.87 5.27 0.25
CA SER A 82 0.14 6.52 -0.02
C SER A 82 -1.37 6.32 0.03
N TYR A 83 -1.88 5.27 -0.63
CA TYR A 83 -3.32 4.97 -0.62
C TYR A 83 -3.85 4.61 0.77
N PHE A 84 -3.16 3.78 1.53
CA PHE A 84 -3.60 3.46 2.90
C PHE A 84 -3.53 4.69 3.82
N ARG A 85 -2.58 5.60 3.60
CA ARG A 85 -2.56 6.89 4.30
C ARG A 85 -3.79 7.74 3.95
N SER A 86 -4.19 7.78 2.69
CA SER A 86 -5.43 8.47 2.28
C SER A 86 -6.68 7.81 2.87
N ALA A 87 -6.75 6.48 2.92
CA ALA A 87 -7.84 5.77 3.60
C ALA A 87 -7.92 6.14 5.10
N LEU A 88 -6.77 6.28 5.78
CA LEU A 88 -6.70 6.75 7.16
C LEU A 88 -7.05 8.24 7.30
N ALA A 89 -6.84 9.07 6.29
CA ALA A 89 -7.30 10.45 6.31
C ALA A 89 -8.84 10.51 6.26
N GLU A 90 -9.47 9.64 5.48
CA GLU A 90 -10.94 9.52 5.41
C GLU A 90 -11.53 8.90 6.68
N ARG A 91 -10.85 7.87 7.23
CA ARG A 91 -11.28 7.15 8.45
C ARG A 91 -10.11 6.91 9.40
N PRO A 92 -9.77 7.89 10.26
CA PRO A 92 -8.58 7.84 11.12
C PRO A 92 -8.54 6.72 12.16
N THR A 93 -9.69 6.10 12.44
CA THR A 93 -9.84 5.05 13.45
C THR A 93 -10.15 3.68 12.85
N ASP A 94 -10.12 3.58 11.52
CA ASP A 94 -10.45 2.34 10.82
C ASP A 94 -9.35 1.29 11.03
N ARG A 95 -9.79 0.09 11.44
CA ARG A 95 -8.88 -1.00 11.78
C ARG A 95 -8.14 -1.53 10.57
N TYR A 96 -8.84 -1.70 9.46
CA TYR A 96 -8.28 -2.33 8.27
C TYR A 96 -7.25 -1.42 7.59
N ALA A 97 -7.57 -0.13 7.47
CA ALA A 97 -6.65 0.87 6.95
C ALA A 97 -5.41 1.03 7.85
N THR A 98 -5.59 1.00 9.18
CA THR A 98 -4.46 1.05 10.12
C THR A 98 -3.54 -0.15 9.95
N LEU A 99 -4.10 -1.36 9.89
CA LEU A 99 -3.31 -2.58 9.68
C LEU A 99 -2.60 -2.57 8.33
N ALA A 100 -3.30 -2.19 7.26
CA ALA A 100 -2.72 -2.13 5.93
C ALA A 100 -1.57 -1.12 5.84
N TYR A 101 -1.75 0.08 6.39
CA TYR A 101 -0.71 1.10 6.48
C TYR A 101 0.55 0.59 7.19
N TRP A 102 0.39 -0.02 8.37
CA TRP A 102 1.53 -0.50 9.14
C TRP A 102 2.21 -1.71 8.52
N ASN A 103 1.47 -2.63 7.89
CA ASN A 103 2.06 -3.76 7.19
C ASN A 103 3.02 -3.30 6.08
N ILE A 104 2.60 -2.31 5.28
CA ILE A 104 3.46 -1.74 4.23
C ILE A 104 4.62 -0.94 4.83
N THR A 105 4.37 -0.20 5.91
CA THR A 105 5.42 0.55 6.61
C THR A 105 6.50 -0.37 7.17
N ASP A 106 6.12 -1.49 7.79
CA ASP A 106 7.05 -2.47 8.36
C ASP A 106 7.84 -3.17 7.25
N TYR A 107 7.19 -3.53 6.13
CA TYR A 107 7.86 -4.06 4.95
C TYR A 107 8.94 -3.12 4.41
N LEU A 108 8.61 -1.83 4.24
CA LEU A 108 9.55 -0.83 3.72
C LEU A 108 10.73 -0.58 4.66
N LYS A 109 10.64 -0.95 5.95
CA LYS A 109 11.73 -0.90 6.93
C LYS A 109 12.62 -2.15 6.92
N GLY A 110 12.43 -3.06 5.96
CA GLY A 110 13.20 -4.30 5.83
C GLY A 110 12.69 -5.46 6.67
N GLN A 111 11.42 -5.43 7.08
CA GLN A 111 10.75 -6.63 7.62
C GLN A 111 10.12 -7.43 6.47
N ASP A 112 10.03 -8.76 6.62
CA ASP A 112 9.39 -9.60 5.60
C ASP A 112 7.94 -9.16 5.36
N PRO A 113 7.47 -9.11 4.09
CA PRO A 113 6.10 -8.73 3.81
C PRO A 113 5.20 -9.81 4.38
N PRO A 114 4.18 -9.46 5.19
CA PRO A 114 3.20 -10.46 5.57
C PRO A 114 2.52 -10.96 4.27
N PRO A 115 2.21 -12.26 4.16
CA PRO A 115 1.30 -12.72 3.12
C PRO A 115 -0.01 -11.92 3.25
N ALA A 116 -0.68 -11.67 2.12
CA ALA A 116 -1.94 -10.92 2.08
C ALA A 116 -3.05 -11.49 3.01
N SER A 117 -2.85 -12.69 3.57
CA SER A 117 -3.80 -13.46 4.38
C SER A 117 -3.49 -13.58 5.87
N ALA A 118 -2.37 -13.08 6.41
CA ALA A 118 -2.18 -13.07 7.88
C ALA A 118 -1.08 -12.10 8.35
N PRO A 119 -1.32 -11.34 9.44
CA PRO A 119 -0.26 -10.56 10.08
C PRO A 119 0.75 -11.49 10.76
N ALA A 120 2.03 -11.38 10.41
CA ALA A 120 3.11 -11.93 11.23
C ALA A 120 3.08 -11.24 12.61
N ALA A 121 3.32 -11.98 13.69
CA ALA A 121 3.30 -11.42 15.05
C ALA A 121 4.48 -10.44 15.22
N THR A 122 4.20 -9.15 15.12
CA THR A 122 5.21 -8.09 15.25
C THR A 122 5.56 -7.83 16.72
N ASN A 123 6.68 -7.14 16.96
CA ASN A 123 6.99 -6.62 18.30
C ASN A 123 5.86 -5.70 18.82
N TYR A 124 5.24 -4.92 17.93
CA TYR A 124 4.06 -4.13 18.27
C TYR A 124 2.92 -5.03 18.82
N ASP A 125 2.57 -6.11 18.13
CA ASP A 125 1.49 -7.01 18.55
C ASP A 125 1.78 -7.65 19.91
N LYS A 126 3.04 -8.05 20.12
CA LYS A 126 3.51 -8.55 21.42
C LYS A 126 3.31 -7.53 22.53
N TYR A 127 3.74 -6.28 22.32
CA TYR A 127 3.59 -5.22 23.32
C TYR A 127 2.12 -4.89 23.58
N MET A 128 1.29 -4.80 22.54
CA MET A 128 -0.14 -4.55 22.69
C MET A 128 -0.81 -5.67 23.50
N ARG A 129 -0.53 -6.94 23.19
CA ARG A 129 -1.07 -8.09 23.93
C ARG A 129 -0.68 -8.08 25.40
N VAL A 130 0.62 -7.93 25.70
CA VAL A 130 1.10 -7.88 27.09
C VAL A 130 0.47 -6.69 27.83
N GLY A 131 0.35 -5.52 27.18
CA GLY A 131 -0.29 -4.34 27.75
C GLY A 131 -1.75 -4.59 28.13
N TYR A 132 -2.54 -5.18 27.23
CA TYR A 132 -3.94 -5.51 27.51
C TYR A 132 -4.08 -6.60 28.58
N GLU A 133 -3.22 -7.63 28.59
CA GLU A 133 -3.22 -8.65 29.63
C GLU A 133 -2.90 -8.06 31.01
N ALA A 134 -1.89 -7.19 31.11
CA ALA A 134 -1.53 -6.50 32.35
C ALA A 134 -2.66 -5.56 32.82
N SER A 135 -3.26 -4.79 31.91
CA SER A 135 -4.39 -3.92 32.22
C SER A 135 -5.60 -4.70 32.77
N LYS A 136 -5.90 -5.88 32.22
CA LYS A 136 -6.97 -6.77 32.72
C LYS A 136 -6.70 -7.28 34.14
N LYS A 137 -5.42 -7.46 34.50
CA LYS A 137 -4.98 -7.89 35.83
C LYS A 137 -4.86 -6.75 36.84
N GLY A 138 -5.10 -5.49 36.42
CA GLY A 138 -4.89 -4.30 37.25
C GLY A 138 -3.43 -3.88 37.40
N ASP A 139 -2.50 -4.54 36.70
CA ASP A 139 -1.09 -4.14 36.65
C ASP A 139 -0.90 -3.01 35.63
N TYR A 140 -1.36 -1.82 36.02
CA TYR A 140 -1.37 -0.64 35.16
C TYR A 140 0.04 -0.11 34.84
N HIS A 141 1.03 -0.36 35.70
CA HIS A 141 2.41 0.04 35.44
C HIS A 141 3.01 -0.79 34.30
N THR A 142 2.87 -2.13 34.37
CA THR A 142 3.29 -3.01 33.27
C THR A 142 2.51 -2.69 31.99
N ALA A 143 1.21 -2.41 32.09
CA ALA A 143 0.40 -2.04 30.93
C ALA A 143 0.91 -0.76 30.25
N LEU A 144 1.20 0.29 31.03
CA LEU A 144 1.70 1.57 30.56
C LEU A 144 3.04 1.43 29.82
N ILE A 145 3.99 0.69 30.40
CA ILE A 145 5.30 0.43 29.76
C ILE A 145 5.11 -0.25 28.40
N ASN A 146 4.24 -1.26 28.33
CA ASN A 146 4.05 -2.02 27.09
C ASN A 146 3.31 -1.21 26.02
N PHE A 147 2.30 -0.41 26.37
CA PHE A 147 1.66 0.48 25.41
C PHE A 147 2.60 1.59 24.90
N GLN A 148 3.49 2.11 25.75
CA GLN A 148 4.56 3.02 25.30
C GLN A 148 5.53 2.33 24.34
N ARG A 149 5.92 1.08 24.60
CA ARG A 149 6.77 0.31 23.69
C ARG A 149 6.07 0.05 22.35
N ALA A 150 4.76 -0.23 22.35
CA ALA A 150 3.97 -0.35 21.13
C ALA A 150 4.00 0.95 20.32
N LEU A 151 3.81 2.11 20.96
CA LEU A 151 3.91 3.43 20.30
C LEU A 151 5.31 3.75 19.78
N LYS A 152 6.37 3.25 20.43
CA LYS A 152 7.74 3.39 19.89
C LYS A 152 7.92 2.58 18.60
N GLN A 153 7.28 1.41 18.48
CA GLN A 153 7.30 0.64 17.24
C GLN A 153 6.46 1.30 16.15
N ARG A 154 5.28 1.80 16.53
CA ARG A 154 4.30 2.40 15.63
C ARG A 154 3.90 3.80 16.11
N PRO A 155 4.73 4.84 15.85
CA PRO A 155 4.45 6.20 16.28
C PRO A 155 3.13 6.70 15.69
N GLY A 156 2.28 7.30 16.53
CA GLY A 156 0.98 7.83 16.11
C GLY A 156 -0.10 6.77 15.90
N ASP A 157 0.16 5.49 16.18
CA ASP A 157 -0.85 4.44 16.09
C ASP A 157 -2.04 4.73 17.02
N TYR A 158 -3.24 4.75 16.43
CA TYR A 158 -4.46 5.09 17.14
C TYR A 158 -4.74 4.13 18.29
N TYR A 159 -4.61 2.81 18.08
CA TYR A 159 -4.96 1.80 19.07
C TYR A 159 -4.01 1.82 20.27
N ALA A 160 -2.71 1.90 20.04
CA ALA A 160 -1.72 2.01 21.11
C ALA A 160 -1.87 3.33 21.87
N SER A 161 -2.20 4.44 21.18
CA SER A 161 -2.50 5.72 21.82
C SER A 161 -3.73 5.66 22.72
N GLN A 162 -4.81 5.03 22.25
CA GLN A 162 -6.02 4.85 23.06
C GLN A 162 -5.77 3.95 24.26
N ALA A 163 -5.05 2.84 24.06
CA ALA A 163 -4.74 1.92 25.15
C ALA A 163 -3.91 2.60 26.25
N LEU A 164 -2.93 3.42 25.86
CA LEU A 164 -2.14 4.21 26.80
C LEU A 164 -3.01 5.21 27.58
N ARG A 165 -3.89 5.97 26.89
CA ARG A 165 -4.84 6.90 27.53
C ARG A 165 -5.73 6.20 28.56
N ASN A 166 -6.31 5.07 28.17
CA ASN A 166 -7.22 4.31 29.04
C ASN A 166 -6.53 3.86 30.33
N VAL A 167 -5.31 3.33 30.24
CA VAL A 167 -4.53 2.92 31.42
C VAL A 167 -4.18 4.11 32.32
N GLN A 168 -3.83 5.26 31.73
CA GLN A 168 -3.50 6.45 32.50
C GLN A 168 -4.68 6.89 33.39
N THR A 169 -5.92 6.76 32.90
CA THR A 169 -7.12 7.06 33.69
C THR A 169 -7.21 6.19 34.94
N TYR A 170 -6.89 4.90 34.85
CA TYR A 170 -6.89 3.99 35.99
C TYR A 170 -5.77 4.28 36.99
N VAL A 171 -4.56 4.60 36.51
CA VAL A 171 -3.44 5.01 37.37
C VAL A 171 -3.80 6.26 38.17
N ASN A 172 -4.33 7.28 37.50
CA ASN A 172 -4.71 8.54 38.14
C ASN A 172 -5.83 8.36 39.18
N ARG A 173 -6.80 7.49 38.88
CA ARG A 173 -7.90 7.16 39.81
C ARG A 173 -7.41 6.35 41.03
N GLY A 174 -6.50 5.41 40.83
CA GLY A 174 -5.90 4.62 41.91
C GLY A 174 -5.02 5.46 42.83
N GLN A 175 -4.22 6.38 42.28
CA GLN A 175 -3.39 7.31 43.07
C GLN A 175 -4.21 8.29 43.92
N GLY A 176 -5.43 8.64 43.50
CA GLY A 176 -6.35 9.47 44.29
C GLY A 176 -6.95 8.76 45.52
N LEU A 177 -6.99 7.43 45.51
CA LEU A 177 -7.50 6.62 46.63
C LEU A 177 -6.41 6.29 47.67
N SER A 178 -5.14 6.17 47.27
CA SER A 178 -4.03 5.90 48.20
C SER A 178 -3.50 7.14 48.94
N ARG A 179 -3.98 8.34 48.60
CA ARG A 179 -3.53 9.62 49.18
C ARG A 179 -4.54 10.25 50.14
N ARG A 180 -5.57 9.50 50.56
CA ARG A 180 -6.56 9.90 51.57
C ARG A 180 -6.39 9.04 52.81
#